data_AF-A0A9Q9CYW4-F1
#
_entry.id   AF-A0A9Q9CYW4-F1
#
_cell.length_a   1.000
_cell.length_b   1.000
_cell.length_c   1.000
_cell.angle_alpha   90.00
_cell.angle_beta   90.00
_cell.angle_gamma   90.00
#
_symmetry.space_group_name_H-M   'P 1'
#
loop_
_entity.id
_entity.type
_entity.pdbx_description
1 polymer ?
#
loop_
_entity_poly.entity_id
_entity_poly.type
_entity_poly.pdbx_seq_one_letter_code
_entity_poly.pdbx_strand_id
1 'polypeptide(L)' 'MGKRSRKNNLPNESLQAHLEVGRGEIKDNALKAVVTSPLFKTRVEQAKKGKGSFSRKTKHKGKEPYSKAA' A
#
# COMPACT_ATOMS: atom_id res chain seq x y z
N MET A 1 -27.47 -10.87 -46.46
CA MET A 1 -26.12 -10.94 -45.85
C MET A 1 -25.71 -9.56 -45.35
N GLY A 2 -26.21 -9.15 -44.17
CA GLY A 2 -25.94 -7.82 -43.61
C GLY A 2 -24.78 -7.87 -42.61
N LYS A 3 -23.71 -7.11 -42.87
CA LYS A 3 -22.58 -6.98 -41.94
C LYS A 3 -23.03 -6.19 -40.71
N ARG A 4 -23.24 -6.88 -39.58
CA ARG A 4 -23.49 -6.23 -38.28
C ARG A 4 -22.19 -5.59 -37.79
N SER A 5 -22.10 -4.26 -37.93
CA SER A 5 -21.08 -3.45 -37.27
C SER A 5 -21.26 -3.54 -35.76
N ARG A 6 -20.35 -4.22 -35.07
CA ARG A 6 -20.29 -4.20 -33.61
C ARG A 6 -19.67 -2.86 -33.21
N LYS A 7 -20.48 -1.95 -32.72
CA LYS A 7 -19.99 -0.76 -32.02
C LYS A 7 -19.32 -1.24 -30.73
N ASN A 8 -18.00 -1.13 -30.66
CA ASN A 8 -17.27 -1.33 -29.42
C ASN A 8 -17.49 -0.08 -28.56
N ASN A 9 -18.56 -0.09 -27.75
CA ASN A 9 -18.70 0.85 -26.64
C ASN A 9 -17.83 0.33 -25.48
N LEU A 10 -16.51 0.56 -25.58
CA LEU A 10 -15.67 0.53 -24.38
C LEU A 10 -16.02 1.80 -23.61
N PRO A 11 -16.49 1.72 -22.36
CA PRO A 11 -16.57 2.91 -21.55
C PRO A 11 -15.13 3.42 -21.43
N ASN A 12 -14.91 4.67 -21.84
CA ASN A 12 -13.72 5.41 -21.45
C ASN A 12 -13.88 5.70 -19.95
N GLU A 13 -13.81 4.65 -19.14
CA GLU A 13 -13.57 4.73 -17.71
C GLU A 13 -12.22 5.42 -17.64
N SER A 14 -12.25 6.75 -17.53
CA SER A 14 -11.09 7.50 -17.08
C SER A 14 -10.54 6.70 -15.90
N LEU A 15 -9.27 6.30 -15.97
CA LEU A 15 -8.56 5.63 -14.89
C LEU A 15 -8.39 6.59 -13.69
N GLN A 16 -9.46 7.26 -13.28
CA GLN A 16 -9.65 7.80 -11.96
C GLN A 16 -9.77 6.58 -11.05
N ALA A 17 -8.63 5.96 -10.77
CA ALA A 17 -8.50 5.20 -9.55
C ALA A 17 -8.93 6.17 -8.45
N HIS A 18 -10.13 5.96 -7.90
CA HIS A 18 -10.59 6.63 -6.69
C HIS A 18 -9.68 6.19 -5.56
N LEU A 19 -8.49 6.77 -5.51
CA LEU A 19 -7.57 6.61 -4.40
C LEU A 19 -8.11 7.50 -3.29
N GLU A 20 -8.51 6.90 -2.19
CA GLU A 20 -8.83 7.62 -0.96
C GLU A 20 -7.54 8.15 -0.34
N VAL A 21 -7.08 9.29 -0.86
CA VAL A 21 -5.83 9.95 -0.46
C VAL A 21 -6.04 10.84 0.78
N GLY A 22 -7.29 10.98 1.25
CA GLY A 22 -7.66 11.80 2.42
C GLY A 22 -7.49 13.31 2.18
N ARG A 23 -7.47 13.75 0.91
CA ARG A 23 -7.24 15.15 0.51
C ARG A 23 -8.46 15.84 -0.11
N GLY A 24 -9.61 15.17 -0.14
CA GLY A 24 -10.83 15.67 -0.78
C GLY A 24 -10.66 15.81 -2.30
N GLU A 25 -11.45 16.70 -2.90
CA GLU A 25 -11.38 17.00 -4.33
C GLU A 25 -10.11 17.81 -4.66
N ILE A 26 -9.27 17.26 -5.53
CA ILE A 26 -8.03 17.91 -5.96
C ILE A 26 -8.34 18.80 -7.17
N LYS A 27 -8.18 20.13 -7.01
CA LYS A 27 -8.48 21.12 -8.07
C LYS A 27 -7.28 21.52 -8.91
N ASP A 28 -6.07 21.32 -8.40
CA ASP A 28 -4.82 21.76 -9.03
C ASP A 28 -4.02 20.55 -9.57
N ASN A 29 -2.99 20.08 -8.86
CA ASN A 29 -2.15 18.98 -9.30
C ASN A 29 -2.40 17.67 -8.53
N ALA A 30 -2.80 16.62 -9.26
CA ALA A 30 -3.04 15.28 -8.72
C ALA A 30 -1.80 14.62 -8.10
N LEU A 31 -0.66 14.65 -8.79
CA LEU A 31 0.58 14.02 -8.32
C LEU A 31 1.09 14.66 -7.03
N LYS A 32 1.01 15.99 -6.94
CA LYS A 32 1.40 16.73 -5.73
C LYS A 32 0.54 16.34 -4.52
N ALA A 33 -0.77 16.20 -4.73
CA ALA A 33 -1.69 15.76 -3.68
C ALA A 33 -1.38 14.33 -3.23
N VAL A 34 -1.09 13.44 -4.18
CA VAL A 34 -0.73 12.04 -3.92
C VAL A 34 0.60 11.94 -3.15
N VAL A 35 1.67 12.60 -3.61
CA VAL A 35 3.00 12.53 -2.98
C VAL A 35 3.00 13.02 -1.53
N THR A 36 2.18 14.03 -1.22
CA THR A 36 2.12 14.59 0.14
C THR A 36 1.18 13.81 1.07
N SER A 37 0.43 12.85 0.55
CA SER A 37 -0.56 12.09 1.30
C SER A 37 0.02 11.03 2.25
N PRO A 38 -0.80 10.44 3.15
CA PRO A 38 -0.36 9.37 4.05
C PRO A 38 0.18 8.13 3.32
N LEU A 39 -0.18 7.94 2.05
CA LEU A 39 0.29 6.81 1.23
C LEU A 39 1.80 6.84 1.06
N PHE A 40 2.38 8.03 0.84
CA PHE A 40 3.80 8.23 0.53
C PHE A 40 4.61 8.75 1.73
N LYS A 41 4.15 8.48 2.96
CA LYS A 41 4.90 8.85 4.16
C LYS A 41 6.19 8.03 4.29
N THR A 42 7.24 8.67 4.81
CA THR A 42 8.49 8.00 5.16
C THR A 42 8.23 6.89 6.17
N ARG A 43 8.63 5.66 5.83
CA ARG A 43 8.57 4.50 6.72
C ARG A 43 9.91 4.33 7.39
N VAL A 44 9.89 4.16 8.72
CA VAL A 44 11.09 3.91 9.51
C VAL A 44 11.03 2.48 10.03
N GLU A 45 12.04 1.68 9.71
CA GLU A 45 12.18 0.33 10.25
C GLU A 45 12.80 0.37 11.64
N GLN A 46 12.36 -0.52 12.52
CA GLN A 46 12.97 -0.68 13.84
C GLN A 46 14.32 -1.39 13.69
N ALA A 47 15.38 -0.75 14.19
CA ALA A 47 16.71 -1.34 14.20
C ALA A 47 16.73 -2.62 15.05
N LYS A 48 17.50 -3.62 14.63
CA LYS A 48 17.66 -4.89 15.38
C LYS A 48 18.57 -4.76 16.61
N LYS A 49 19.45 -3.75 16.64
CA LYS A 49 20.40 -3.48 17.73
C LYS A 49 20.61 -1.97 17.87
N GLY A 50 20.92 -1.50 19.08
CA GLY A 50 21.25 -0.10 19.36
C GLY A 50 20.08 0.71 19.90
N LYS A 51 20.01 2.00 19.54
CA LYS A 51 18.94 2.90 20.02
C LYS A 51 17.60 2.50 19.40
N GLY A 52 16.57 2.37 20.24
CA GLY A 52 15.21 2.03 19.79
C GLY A 52 15.01 0.56 19.39
N SER A 53 15.99 -0.32 19.60
CA SER A 53 15.87 -1.75 19.28
C SER A 53 15.32 -2.61 20.43
N PHE A 54 15.13 -2.05 21.62
CA PHE A 54 14.64 -2.80 22.78
C PHE A 54 13.14 -3.09 22.64
N SER A 55 12.78 -4.37 22.61
CA SER A 55 11.39 -4.83 22.67
C SER A 55 11.13 -5.57 23.98
N ARG A 56 10.05 -5.22 24.69
CA ARG A 56 9.64 -5.86 25.94
C ARG A 56 9.19 -7.32 25.73
N LYS A 57 8.72 -7.66 24.53
CA LYS A 57 8.27 -9.01 24.16
C LYS A 57 9.11 -9.52 22.99
N THR A 58 9.82 -10.63 23.20
CA THR A 58 10.56 -11.31 22.13
C THR A 58 9.59 -12.07 21.23
N LYS A 59 9.96 -12.26 19.94
CA LYS A 59 9.11 -12.92 18.93
C LYS A 59 8.71 -14.36 19.32
N HIS A 60 9.57 -15.06 20.04
CA HIS A 60 9.41 -16.48 20.40
C HIS A 60 9.40 -16.71 21.92
N LYS A 61 8.64 -15.90 22.66
CA LYS A 61 8.52 -16.09 24.11
C LYS A 61 7.84 -17.44 24.42
N GLY A 62 8.55 -18.34 25.11
CA GLY A 62 8.03 -19.65 25.52
C GLY A 62 8.09 -20.75 24.45
N LYS A 63 8.75 -20.51 23.31
CA LYS A 63 9.06 -21.56 22.33
C LYS A 63 10.56 -21.75 22.28
N GLU A 64 11.04 -22.97 22.53
CA GLU A 64 12.45 -23.28 22.30
C GLU A 64 12.74 -23.22 20.79
N PRO A 65 13.86 -22.60 20.37
CA PRO A 65 14.22 -22.46 18.96
C PRO A 65 14.50 -23.79 18.25
N TYR A 66 14.60 -24.89 18.99
CA TYR A 66 14.82 -26.24 18.46
C TYR A 66 13.97 -27.20 19.30
N SER A 67 12.93 -27.78 18.70
CA SER A 67 12.40 -29.04 19.19
C SER A 67 13.51 -30.07 19.03
N LYS A 68 14.15 -30.50 20.13
CA LYS A 68 15.02 -31.68 20.12
C LYS A 68 14.18 -32.91 19.83
N ALA A 69 13.85 -33.14 18.56
CA ALA A 69 13.47 -34.47 18.10
C ALA A 69 14.78 -35.23 17.92
N ALA A 70 15.07 -36.10 18.90
CA ALA A 70 16.13 -37.09 18.84
C ALA A 70 15.71 -38.26 17.94
#